data_AF-A0A382JLA5-F1
#
_entry.id   AF-A0A382JLA5-F1
#
_cell.length_a   1.000
_cell.length_b   1.000
_cell.length_c   1.000
_cell.angle_alpha   90.00
_cell.angle_beta   90.00
_cell.angle_gamma   90.00
#
_symmetry.space_group_name_H-M   'P 1'
#
loop_
_entity.id
_entity.type
_entity.pdbx_description
1 polymer ?
#
loop_
_entity_poly.entity_id
_entity_poly.type
_entity_poly.pdbx_seq_one_letter_code
_entity_poly.pdbx_strand_id
1 'polypeptide(L)'
;VFSVIIPVYNRRELVGRAIRSVLLQEGGDCEVIVVDDASDDGTSDWVRATFADRVQLLVLEKNAGVSAARNHGIEAARGEWIALLDSDDEWLPGKLARQATCLAESGLLVCHTDEIWIRDGVRVNPHKHHRKCGGDIFFKALPLCVMSPSSIVIHRDVFAAIGLFDENLPACEDYELWLRIGSRYEVAYL
;
A
#
# COMPACT_ATOMS: atom_id res chain seq x y z
N VAL A 1 -15.62 -1.01 2.39
CA VAL A 1 -15.13 -0.73 1.00
C VAL A 1 -13.63 -0.45 1.03
N PHE A 2 -12.88 -0.85 0.00
CA PHE A 2 -11.42 -0.57 -0.11
C PHE A 2 -11.13 0.67 -0.95
N SER A 3 -10.16 1.47 -0.50
CA SER A 3 -9.44 2.46 -1.32
C SER A 3 -7.98 2.05 -1.44
N VAL A 4 -7.52 1.86 -2.67
CA VAL A 4 -6.15 1.44 -2.98
C VAL A 4 -5.34 2.66 -3.40
N ILE A 5 -4.27 2.94 -2.67
CA ILE A 5 -3.40 4.09 -2.91
C ILE A 5 -2.13 3.64 -3.60
N ILE A 6 -1.87 4.22 -4.78
CA ILE A 6 -0.68 3.94 -5.59
C ILE A 6 0.14 5.23 -5.75
N PRO A 7 1.17 5.45 -4.92
CA PRO A 7 2.09 6.56 -5.13
C PRO A 7 3.03 6.27 -6.32
N VAL A 8 3.23 7.27 -7.17
CA VAL A 8 4.09 7.15 -8.35
C VAL A 8 4.93 8.41 -8.55
N TYR A 9 6.20 8.21 -8.91
CA TYR A 9 7.10 9.27 -9.38
C TYR A 9 8.04 8.70 -10.44
N ASN A 10 8.01 9.25 -11.65
CA ASN A 10 8.86 8.88 -12.78
C ASN A 10 8.95 7.37 -13.06
N ARG A 11 7.78 6.73 -13.12
CA ARG A 11 7.63 5.26 -13.26
C ARG A 11 6.56 4.89 -14.27
N ARG A 12 6.45 5.65 -15.36
CA ARG A 12 5.46 5.42 -16.44
C ARG A 12 5.39 3.96 -16.89
N GLU A 13 6.55 3.32 -17.07
CA GLU A 13 6.65 1.94 -17.58
C GLU A 13 6.22 0.87 -16.56
N LEU A 14 6.20 1.20 -15.26
CA LEU A 14 5.93 0.24 -14.18
C LEU A 14 4.50 0.38 -13.62
N VAL A 15 4.03 1.62 -13.44
CA VAL A 15 2.76 1.91 -12.77
C VAL A 15 1.55 1.26 -13.43
N GLY A 16 1.62 1.03 -14.75
CA GLY A 16 0.60 0.31 -15.49
C GLY A 16 0.35 -1.10 -14.98
N ARG A 17 1.39 -1.82 -14.56
CA ARG A 17 1.27 -3.18 -13.99
C ARG A 17 0.58 -3.12 -12.63
N ALA A 18 1.01 -2.22 -11.75
CA ALA A 18 0.40 -2.01 -10.44
C ALA A 18 -1.10 -1.74 -10.57
N ILE A 19 -1.50 -0.73 -11.36
CA ILE A 19 -2.91 -0.36 -11.58
C ILE A 19 -3.72 -1.55 -12.11
N ARG A 20 -3.23 -2.24 -13.15
CA ARG A 20 -3.95 -3.40 -13.72
C ARG A 20 -4.16 -4.51 -12.70
N SER A 21 -3.18 -4.76 -11.84
CA SER A 21 -3.28 -5.81 -10.82
C SER A 21 -4.39 -5.54 -9.79
N VAL A 22 -4.67 -4.27 -9.50
CA VAL A 22 -5.77 -3.83 -8.64
C VAL A 22 -7.10 -3.93 -9.37
N LEU A 23 -7.17 -3.45 -10.61
CA LEU A 23 -8.40 -3.51 -11.42
C LEU A 23 -8.86 -4.94 -11.75
N LEU A 24 -7.95 -5.92 -11.65
CA LEU A 24 -8.24 -7.35 -11.82
C LEU A 24 -8.61 -8.06 -10.51
N GLN A 25 -8.66 -7.35 -9.37
CA GLN A 25 -9.08 -7.97 -8.11
C GLN A 25 -10.57 -8.34 -8.16
N GLU A 26 -10.87 -9.54 -7.68
CA GLU A 26 -12.23 -10.06 -7.54
C GLU A 26 -12.79 -9.71 -6.14
N GLY A 27 -14.12 -9.65 -6.00
CA GLY A 27 -14.77 -9.57 -4.68
C GLY A 27 -15.38 -8.22 -4.29
N GLY A 28 -15.50 -7.27 -5.23
CA GLY A 28 -16.25 -6.02 -5.05
C GLY A 28 -15.56 -4.81 -5.69
N ASP A 29 -16.29 -3.70 -5.79
CA ASP A 29 -15.72 -2.44 -6.27
C ASP A 29 -14.73 -1.89 -5.24
N CYS A 30 -13.50 -1.64 -5.67
CA CYS A 30 -12.53 -0.86 -4.92
C CYS A 30 -12.27 0.47 -5.62
N GLU A 31 -12.06 1.50 -4.83
CA GLU A 31 -11.57 2.77 -5.34
C GLU A 31 -10.06 2.65 -5.58
N VAL A 32 -9.59 3.08 -6.75
CA VAL A 32 -8.16 3.12 -7.07
C VAL A 32 -7.72 4.57 -7.21
N ILE A 33 -6.83 5.01 -6.34
CA ILE A 33 -6.29 6.37 -6.31
C ILE A 33 -4.81 6.28 -6.67
N VAL A 34 -4.46 6.86 -7.83
CA VAL A 34 -3.07 7.03 -8.23
C VAL A 34 -2.65 8.44 -7.85
N VAL A 35 -1.58 8.55 -7.07
CA VAL A 35 -1.03 9.85 -6.65
C VAL A 35 0.32 10.03 -7.33
N ASP A 36 0.36 10.89 -8.35
CA ASP A 36 1.58 11.28 -9.02
C ASP A 36 2.27 12.42 -8.26
N ASP A 37 3.47 12.13 -7.73
CA ASP A 37 4.33 13.03 -6.97
C ASP A 37 5.12 13.98 -7.89
N ALA A 38 4.38 14.60 -8.83
CA ALA A 38 4.85 15.53 -9.84
C ALA A 38 5.90 14.95 -10.82
N SER A 39 5.60 13.79 -11.43
CA SER A 39 6.45 13.19 -12.47
C SER A 39 6.67 14.11 -13.69
N ASP A 40 7.86 14.05 -14.27
CA ASP A 40 8.26 14.78 -15.48
C ASP A 40 8.50 13.87 -16.71
N ASP A 41 8.32 12.55 -16.55
CA ASP A 41 8.45 11.53 -17.61
C ASP A 41 7.17 11.28 -18.42
N GLY A 42 6.11 12.05 -18.17
CA GLY A 42 4.79 11.90 -18.77
C GLY A 42 3.91 10.82 -18.11
N THR A 43 4.26 10.35 -16.91
CA THR A 43 3.45 9.41 -16.11
C THR A 43 1.99 9.87 -15.98
N SER A 44 1.75 11.09 -15.47
CA SER A 44 0.41 11.66 -15.30
C SER A 44 -0.45 11.59 -16.56
N ASP A 45 0.07 12.06 -17.69
CA ASP A 45 -0.68 12.10 -18.95
C ASP A 45 -0.98 10.69 -19.46
N TRP A 46 -0.02 9.79 -19.32
CA TRP A 46 -0.22 8.40 -19.71
C TRP A 46 -1.26 7.69 -18.83
N VAL A 47 -1.23 7.88 -17.51
CA VAL A 47 -2.23 7.33 -16.58
C VAL A 47 -3.61 7.88 -16.93
N ARG A 48 -3.72 9.20 -17.13
CA ARG A 48 -4.98 9.86 -17.52
C ARG A 48 -5.53 9.27 -18.81
N ALA A 49 -4.71 9.10 -19.84
CA ALA A 49 -5.14 8.55 -21.13
C ALA A 49 -5.52 7.06 -21.06
N THR A 50 -4.84 6.27 -20.24
CA THR A 50 -4.97 4.79 -20.22
C THR A 50 -6.03 4.29 -19.23
N PHE A 51 -6.27 5.04 -18.16
CA PHE A 51 -7.09 4.61 -17.03
C PHE A 51 -8.18 5.62 -16.60
N ALA A 52 -8.40 6.70 -17.35
CA ALA A 52 -9.34 7.80 -17.06
C ALA A 52 -10.51 7.46 -16.11
N ASP A 53 -11.46 6.64 -16.57
CA ASP A 53 -12.70 6.37 -15.83
C ASP A 53 -12.57 5.22 -14.81
N ARG A 54 -11.39 4.63 -14.69
CA ARG A 54 -11.12 3.47 -13.81
C ARG A 54 -10.31 3.82 -12.58
N VAL A 55 -9.62 4.97 -12.58
CA VAL A 55 -8.79 5.42 -11.46
C VAL A 55 -8.99 6.91 -11.20
N GLN A 56 -8.91 7.30 -9.94
CA GLN A 56 -8.77 8.71 -9.58
C GLN A 56 -7.29 9.08 -9.61
N LEU A 57 -6.90 9.93 -10.56
CA LEU A 57 -5.55 10.47 -10.65
C LEU A 57 -5.47 11.79 -9.88
N LEU A 58 -4.59 11.84 -8.87
CA LEU A 58 -4.21 13.05 -8.15
C LEU A 58 -2.77 13.40 -8.55
N VAL A 59 -2.51 14.65 -8.89
CA VAL A 59 -1.17 15.12 -9.28
C VAL A 59 -0.75 16.21 -8.32
N LEU A 60 0.36 16.00 -7.62
CA LEU A 60 0.92 16.99 -6.71
C LEU A 60 1.58 18.13 -7.49
N GLU A 61 1.58 19.33 -6.91
CA GLU A 61 2.16 20.52 -7.55
C GLU A 61 3.68 20.45 -7.69
N LYS A 62 4.34 19.70 -6.80
CA LYS A 62 5.79 19.49 -6.76
C LYS A 62 6.07 18.14 -6.11
N ASN A 63 7.26 17.59 -6.40
CA ASN A 63 7.75 16.40 -5.72
C ASN A 63 7.91 16.67 -4.21
N ALA A 64 7.15 15.93 -3.39
CA ALA A 64 7.09 16.03 -1.94
C ALA A 64 7.42 14.71 -1.24
N GLY A 65 7.71 13.65 -2.01
CA GLY A 65 8.12 12.35 -1.50
C GLY A 65 6.95 11.39 -1.30
N VAL A 66 7.30 10.12 -1.12
CA VAL A 66 6.34 9.01 -1.05
C VAL A 66 5.35 9.14 0.12
N SER A 67 5.78 9.64 1.28
CA SER A 67 4.91 9.90 2.43
C SER A 67 3.80 10.89 2.07
N ALA A 68 4.16 12.03 1.45
CA ALA A 68 3.19 13.05 1.06
C ALA A 68 2.21 12.51 0.01
N ALA A 69 2.70 11.75 -0.97
CA ALA A 69 1.85 11.09 -1.96
C ALA A 69 0.87 10.09 -1.32
N ARG A 70 1.34 9.24 -0.38
CA ARG A 70 0.48 8.30 0.36
C ARG A 70 -0.54 9.05 1.21
N ASN A 71 -0.12 10.08 1.96
CA ASN A 71 -0.99 10.88 2.81
C ASN A 71 -2.11 11.53 2.00
N HIS A 72 -1.77 12.17 0.87
CA HIS A 72 -2.75 12.79 -0.01
C HIS A 72 -3.77 11.78 -0.56
N GLY A 73 -3.33 10.57 -0.91
CA GLY A 73 -4.22 9.49 -1.31
C GLY A 73 -5.12 9.00 -0.19
N ILE A 74 -4.59 8.84 1.03
CA ILE A 74 -5.35 8.43 2.23
C ILE A 74 -6.42 9.47 2.58
N GLU A 75 -6.11 10.76 2.46
CA GLU A 75 -7.05 11.84 2.71
C GLU A 75 -8.17 11.90 1.66
N ALA A 76 -7.86 11.59 0.41
CA ALA A 76 -8.84 11.55 -0.68
C ALA A 76 -9.70 10.27 -0.68
N ALA A 77 -9.27 9.22 0.01
CA ALA A 77 -9.95 7.93 0.04
C ALA A 77 -11.33 7.99 0.71
N ARG A 78 -12.31 7.35 0.06
CA ARG A 78 -13.69 7.22 0.57
C ARG A 78 -13.95 5.88 1.25
N GLY A 79 -13.10 4.89 1.01
CA GLY A 79 -13.17 3.57 1.60
C GLY A 79 -12.82 3.55 3.09
N GLU A 80 -13.37 2.56 3.78
CA GLU A 80 -13.08 2.30 5.20
C GLU A 80 -11.73 1.61 5.38
N TRP A 81 -11.32 0.84 4.37
CA TRP A 81 -10.09 0.09 4.34
C TRP A 81 -9.15 0.70 3.34
N ILE A 82 -7.99 1.13 3.82
CA ILE A 82 -6.91 1.66 2.99
C ILE A 82 -5.95 0.53 2.68
N ALA A 83 -5.73 0.27 1.40
CA ALA A 83 -4.70 -0.66 0.95
C ALA A 83 -3.61 0.13 0.21
N LEU A 84 -2.35 -0.23 0.43
CA LEU A 84 -1.23 0.46 -0.21
C LEU A 84 -0.61 -0.46 -1.26
N LEU A 85 -0.20 0.10 -2.39
CA LEU A 85 0.52 -0.62 -3.44
C LEU A 85 1.57 0.30 -4.06
N ASP A 86 2.83 -0.07 -3.95
CA ASP A 86 3.91 0.67 -4.60
C ASP A 86 3.84 0.50 -6.12
N SER A 87 4.20 1.56 -6.86
CA SER A 87 4.00 1.64 -8.33
C SER A 87 4.87 0.66 -9.13
N ASP A 88 5.85 0.02 -8.51
CA ASP A 88 6.66 -1.04 -9.10
C ASP A 88 6.30 -2.47 -8.64
N ASP A 89 5.28 -2.62 -7.80
CA ASP A 89 4.77 -3.91 -7.36
C ASP A 89 3.52 -4.38 -8.13
N GLU A 90 3.09 -5.60 -7.86
CA GLU A 90 1.91 -6.23 -8.43
C GLU A 90 1.23 -7.13 -7.40
N TRP A 91 -0.11 -7.09 -7.35
CA TRP A 91 -0.88 -8.02 -6.53
C TRP A 91 -1.28 -9.28 -7.29
N LEU A 92 -1.25 -10.41 -6.58
CA LEU A 92 -1.84 -11.64 -7.06
C LEU A 92 -3.39 -11.54 -7.06
N PRO A 93 -4.08 -12.26 -7.97
CA PRO A 93 -5.54 -12.32 -7.98
C PRO A 93 -6.13 -12.75 -6.63
N GLY A 94 -7.22 -12.11 -6.22
CA GLY A 94 -7.97 -12.45 -5.01
C GLY A 94 -7.34 -12.00 -3.69
N LYS A 95 -6.25 -11.21 -3.72
CA LYS A 95 -5.61 -10.66 -2.50
C LYS A 95 -6.62 -9.90 -1.64
N LEU A 96 -7.34 -8.93 -2.23
CA LEU A 96 -8.28 -8.09 -1.47
C LEU A 96 -9.43 -8.91 -0.87
N ALA A 97 -10.02 -9.83 -1.62
CA ALA A 97 -11.07 -10.70 -1.13
C ALA A 97 -10.61 -11.55 0.07
N ARG A 98 -9.39 -12.13 0.00
CA ARG A 98 -8.86 -12.93 1.11
C ARG A 98 -8.54 -12.08 2.34
N GLN A 99 -8.01 -10.87 2.16
CA GLN A 99 -7.78 -9.94 3.28
C GLN A 99 -9.10 -9.47 3.90
N ALA A 100 -10.13 -9.22 3.09
CA ALA A 100 -11.47 -8.89 3.59
C ALA A 100 -12.03 -9.99 4.49
N THR A 101 -11.96 -11.26 4.06
CA THR A 101 -12.38 -12.41 4.87
C THR A 101 -11.56 -12.49 6.16
N CYS A 102 -10.23 -12.39 6.08
CA CYS A 102 -9.35 -12.45 7.24
C CYS A 102 -9.65 -11.35 8.28
N LEU A 103 -9.88 -10.11 7.83
CA LEU A 103 -10.26 -8.99 8.68
C LEU A 103 -11.64 -9.19 9.32
N ALA A 104 -12.61 -9.68 8.56
CA ALA A 104 -13.95 -9.97 9.08
C ALA A 104 -13.96 -11.09 10.12
N GLU A 105 -13.17 -12.16 9.91
CA GLU A 105 -13.07 -13.30 10.83
C GLU A 105 -12.29 -12.96 12.11
N SER A 106 -11.21 -12.18 11.98
CA SER A 106 -10.35 -11.83 13.11
C SER A 106 -10.89 -10.65 13.94
N GLY A 107 -11.67 -9.76 13.33
CA GLY A 107 -12.09 -8.49 13.94
C GLY A 107 -10.95 -7.48 14.13
N LEU A 108 -9.77 -7.75 13.55
CA LEU A 108 -8.61 -6.85 13.63
C LEU A 108 -8.71 -5.72 12.60
N LEU A 109 -8.01 -4.62 12.87
CA LEU A 109 -8.05 -3.40 12.05
C LEU A 109 -6.88 -3.28 11.07
N VAL A 110 -5.96 -4.24 11.09
CA VAL A 110 -4.75 -4.25 10.26
C VAL A 110 -4.51 -5.67 9.77
N CYS A 111 -4.23 -5.81 8.48
CA CYS A 111 -3.89 -7.09 7.86
C CYS A 111 -2.72 -6.90 6.90
N HIS A 112 -1.77 -7.83 6.91
CA HIS A 112 -0.73 -7.92 5.89
C HIS A 112 -0.57 -9.36 5.39
N THR A 113 0.11 -9.52 4.26
CA THR A 113 0.32 -10.84 3.63
C THR A 113 1.80 -11.14 3.45
N ASP A 114 2.09 -12.38 3.05
CA ASP A 114 3.35 -12.68 2.39
C ASP A 114 3.53 -11.91 1.06
N GLU A 115 4.77 -11.90 0.60
CA GLU A 115 5.22 -11.24 -0.63
C GLU A 115 6.19 -12.15 -1.40
N ILE A 116 6.24 -11.97 -2.72
CA ILE A 116 7.18 -12.67 -3.59
C ILE A 116 8.21 -11.66 -4.07
N TRP A 117 9.49 -11.89 -3.74
CA TRP A 117 10.55 -10.97 -4.14
C TRP A 117 11.01 -11.29 -5.56
N ILE A 118 11.03 -10.27 -6.42
CA ILE A 118 11.51 -10.36 -7.79
C ILE A 118 12.72 -9.42 -7.92
N ARG A 119 13.85 -9.93 -8.42
CA ARG A 119 15.03 -9.15 -8.78
C ARG A 119 15.38 -9.44 -10.23
N ASP A 120 15.41 -8.40 -11.07
CA ASP A 120 15.70 -8.50 -12.50
C ASP A 120 14.83 -9.54 -13.23
N GLY A 121 13.54 -9.62 -12.86
CA GLY A 121 12.57 -10.57 -13.42
C GLY A 121 12.69 -12.00 -12.87
N VAL A 122 13.59 -12.26 -11.92
CA VAL A 122 13.81 -13.58 -11.32
C VAL A 122 13.29 -13.59 -9.88
N ARG A 123 12.51 -14.63 -9.53
CA ARG A 123 12.09 -14.84 -8.15
C ARG A 123 13.28 -15.15 -7.25
N VAL A 124 13.40 -14.40 -6.17
CA VAL A 124 14.36 -14.63 -5.09
C VAL A 124 13.62 -14.95 -3.80
N ASN A 125 14.26 -15.74 -2.93
CA ASN A 125 13.68 -16.06 -1.64
C ASN A 125 14.19 -15.08 -0.58
N PRO A 126 13.30 -14.51 0.24
CA PRO A 126 13.72 -13.68 1.35
C PRO A 126 14.50 -14.52 2.39
N HIS A 127 15.38 -13.87 3.13
CA HIS A 127 16.10 -14.53 4.22
C HIS A 127 15.13 -14.95 5.35
N LYS A 128 15.51 -15.96 6.14
CA LYS A 128 14.67 -16.50 7.24
C LYS A 128 14.20 -15.43 8.24
N HIS A 129 14.98 -14.38 8.47
CA HIS A 129 14.61 -13.30 9.39
C HIS A 129 13.51 -12.37 8.85
N HIS A 130 13.21 -12.42 7.55
CA HIS A 130 12.07 -11.71 6.94
C HIS A 130 10.77 -12.52 6.99
N ARG A 131 10.73 -13.65 7.71
CA ARG A 131 9.51 -14.44 7.83
C ARG A 131 8.41 -13.59 8.47
N LYS A 132 7.31 -13.43 7.75
CA LYS A 132 6.14 -12.66 8.16
C LYS A 132 5.40 -13.38 9.31
N CYS A 133 4.69 -12.61 10.13
CA CYS A 133 3.85 -13.13 11.20
C CYS A 133 2.74 -12.13 11.57
N GLY A 134 1.73 -12.58 12.34
CA GLY A 134 0.65 -11.75 12.88
C GLY A 134 0.53 -11.86 14.41
N GLY A 135 -0.53 -11.25 14.95
CA GLY A 135 -0.77 -11.05 16.38
C GLY A 135 -0.09 -9.80 16.92
N ASP A 136 0.34 -9.84 18.18
CA ASP A 136 1.26 -8.84 18.76
C ASP A 136 2.67 -9.07 18.20
N ILE A 137 3.04 -8.23 17.23
CA ILE A 137 4.31 -8.32 16.50
C ILE A 137 5.26 -7.15 16.80
N PHE A 138 4.92 -6.26 17.74
CA PHE A 138 5.70 -5.03 17.98
C PHE A 138 7.18 -5.33 18.26
N PHE A 139 7.47 -6.15 19.26
CA PHE A 139 8.85 -6.49 19.63
C PHE A 139 9.59 -7.28 18.53
N LYS A 140 8.86 -8.00 17.67
CA LYS A 140 9.43 -8.71 16.52
C LYS A 140 9.75 -7.76 15.36
N ALA A 141 9.01 -6.66 15.25
CA ALA A 141 9.21 -5.62 14.25
C ALA A 141 10.33 -4.63 14.65
N LEU A 142 10.60 -4.40 15.94
CA LEU A 142 11.68 -3.51 16.40
C LEU A 142 13.08 -3.71 15.76
N PRO A 143 13.56 -4.94 15.49
CA PRO A 143 14.85 -5.14 14.84
C PRO A 143 14.79 -5.07 13.30
N LEU A 144 13.61 -5.13 12.69
CA LEU A 144 13.45 -5.30 11.24
C LEU A 144 12.06 -4.87 10.76
N CYS A 145 12.00 -4.15 9.64
CA CYS A 145 10.74 -3.91 8.94
C CYS A 145 10.15 -5.23 8.41
N VAL A 146 9.15 -5.77 9.10
CA VAL A 146 8.54 -7.07 8.78
C VAL A 146 7.27 -6.96 7.92
N MET A 147 6.78 -5.76 7.64
CA MET A 147 5.60 -5.51 6.78
C MET A 147 6.02 -4.59 5.64
N SER A 148 5.46 -4.81 4.46
CA SER A 148 5.69 -3.95 3.29
C SER A 148 4.44 -3.14 2.97
N PRO A 149 4.57 -1.95 2.38
CA PRO A 149 3.42 -1.16 1.94
C PRO A 149 2.50 -1.99 1.04
N SER A 150 3.05 -2.65 0.02
CA SER A 150 2.27 -3.44 -0.94
C SER A 150 1.53 -4.64 -0.35
N SER A 151 1.85 -5.10 0.87
CA SER A 151 1.14 -6.22 1.50
C SER A 151 -0.01 -5.78 2.41
N ILE A 152 -0.05 -4.51 2.84
CA ILE A 152 -0.88 -4.09 3.98
C ILE A 152 -2.26 -3.54 3.59
N VAL A 153 -3.21 -3.76 4.48
CA VAL A 153 -4.55 -3.17 4.54
C VAL A 153 -4.77 -2.65 5.96
N ILE A 154 -5.27 -1.43 6.10
CA ILE A 154 -5.42 -0.71 7.37
C ILE A 154 -6.79 -0.06 7.42
N HIS A 155 -7.53 -0.24 8.52
CA HIS A 155 -8.79 0.47 8.73
C HIS A 155 -8.54 1.97 8.94
N ARG A 156 -9.39 2.83 8.38
CA ARG A 156 -9.23 4.30 8.45
C ARG A 156 -9.11 4.84 9.88
N ASP A 157 -9.77 4.19 10.83
CA ASP A 157 -9.74 4.61 12.24
C ASP A 157 -8.36 4.47 12.88
N VAL A 158 -7.50 3.58 12.34
CA VAL A 158 -6.11 3.47 12.79
C VAL A 158 -5.37 4.76 12.47
N PHE A 159 -5.50 5.29 11.25
CA PHE A 159 -4.90 6.57 10.87
C PHE A 159 -5.48 7.74 11.69
N ALA A 160 -6.78 7.74 11.97
CA ALA A 160 -7.39 8.75 12.82
C ALA A 160 -6.84 8.74 14.26
N ALA A 161 -6.46 7.57 14.78
CA ALA A 161 -5.97 7.39 16.14
C ALA A 161 -4.45 7.63 16.30
N ILE A 162 -3.64 7.35 15.27
CA ILE A 162 -2.17 7.40 15.37
C ILE A 162 -1.52 8.43 14.47
N GLY A 163 -2.24 8.99 13.49
CA GLY A 163 -1.73 9.89 12.46
C GLY A 163 -1.33 9.17 11.16
N LEU A 164 -0.96 9.97 10.17
CA LEU A 164 -0.50 9.54 8.84
C LEU A 164 1.01 9.28 8.80
N PHE A 165 1.59 9.07 7.61
CA PHE A 165 3.05 8.93 7.43
C PHE A 165 3.76 10.24 7.79
N ASP A 166 4.96 10.14 8.39
CA ASP A 166 5.82 11.31 8.60
C ASP A 166 6.49 11.73 7.28
N GLU A 167 6.16 12.92 6.81
CA GLU A 167 6.70 13.50 5.56
C GLU A 167 8.14 14.00 5.71
N ASN A 168 8.67 14.09 6.93
CA ASN A 168 10.05 14.49 7.17
C ASN A 168 11.04 13.32 7.09
N LEU A 169 10.56 12.08 6.96
CA LEU A 169 11.40 10.90 6.81
C LEU A 169 11.70 10.63 5.33
N PRO A 170 12.97 10.69 4.89
CA PRO A 170 13.33 10.43 3.49
C PRO A 170 13.32 8.93 3.13
N ALA A 171 13.32 8.06 4.15
CA ALA A 171 13.27 6.61 4.03
C ALA A 171 12.81 5.99 5.35
N CYS A 172 12.36 4.74 5.30
CA CYS A 172 11.83 4.00 6.45
C CYS A 172 10.58 4.65 7.07
N GLU A 173 9.87 5.46 6.28
CA GLU A 173 8.61 6.10 6.63
C GLU A 173 7.50 5.07 6.90
N ASP A 174 7.53 3.96 6.17
CA ASP A 174 6.64 2.82 6.35
C ASP A 174 6.95 2.10 7.65
N TYR A 175 8.23 1.83 7.91
CA TYR A 175 8.69 1.16 9.11
C TYR A 175 8.32 1.94 10.38
N GLU A 176 8.47 3.26 10.36
CA GLU A 176 8.03 4.13 11.46
C GLU A 176 6.52 3.97 11.73
N LEU A 177 5.69 4.03 10.69
CA LEU A 177 4.25 3.85 10.82
C LEU A 177 3.91 2.44 11.34
N TRP A 178 4.59 1.41 10.86
CA TRP A 178 4.43 0.03 11.32
C TRP A 178 4.75 -0.14 12.81
N LEU A 179 5.76 0.57 13.33
CA LEU A 179 6.07 0.56 14.76
C LEU A 179 4.98 1.27 15.57
N ARG A 180 4.46 2.41 15.11
CA ARG A 180 3.32 3.08 15.75
C ARG A 180 2.08 2.18 15.78
N ILE A 181 1.76 1.54 14.66
CA ILE A 181 0.64 0.58 14.56
C ILE A 181 0.86 -0.60 15.50
N GLY A 182 1.99 -1.29 15.38
CA GLY A 182 2.28 -2.50 16.17
C GLY A 182 2.28 -2.24 17.67
N SER A 183 2.64 -1.02 18.11
CA SER A 183 2.61 -0.65 19.53
C SER A 183 1.20 -0.55 20.14
N ARG A 184 0.14 -0.56 19.32
CA ARG A 184 -1.25 -0.33 19.73
C ARG A 184 -2.25 -1.35 19.20
N TYR A 185 -1.93 -2.02 18.09
CA TYR A 185 -2.85 -2.91 17.39
C TYR A 185 -2.18 -4.26 17.10
N GLU A 186 -2.94 -5.34 17.28
CA GLU A 186 -2.57 -6.63 16.72
C GLU A 186 -2.77 -6.62 15.20
N VAL A 187 -1.97 -7.42 14.51
CA VAL A 187 -1.94 -7.48 13.05
C VAL A 187 -2.38 -8.86 12.57
N ALA A 188 -3.43 -8.91 11.74
CA ALA A 188 -3.79 -10.14 11.03
C ALA A 188 -2.74 -10.48 9.97
N TYR A 189 -2.41 -11.75 9.81
CA TYR A 189 -1.45 -12.22 8.81
C TYR A 189 -2.03 -13.39 8.01
N LEU A 190 -1.81 -13.35 6.70
CA LEU A 190 -2.34 -14.30 5.71
C LEU A 190 -1.25 -14.83 4.75
#